data_AF-A0AAE8SXT9-F1
#
_entry.id   AF-A0AAE8SXT9-F1
#
_cell.length_a   1.000
_cell.length_b   1.000
_cell.length_c   1.000
_cell.angle_alpha   90.00
_cell.angle_beta   90.00
_cell.angle_gamma   90.00
#
_symmetry.space_group_name_H-M   'P 1'
#
loop_
_entity.id
_entity.type
_entity.pdbx_description
1 polymer ?
#
loop_
_entity_poly.entity_id
_entity_poly.type
_entity_poly.pdbx_seq_one_letter_code
_entity_poly.pdbx_strand_id
1 'polypeptide(L)'
;MPSEPLYPAYLPTRPDGFSEPTPVPPFEGDEPGTRADPSTPTLRKSGAAITNITPRVGLEIRGVQLSSLSKESLDEVALLAAEKGVLVF
;
A
#
# COMPACT_ATOMS: atom_id res chain seq x y z
N MET A 1 13.21 -38.30 -20.93
CA MET A 1 12.77 -36.97 -20.44
C MET A 1 12.84 -36.02 -21.61
N PRO A 2 11.78 -35.30 -21.98
CA PRO A 2 11.88 -34.30 -23.05
C PRO A 2 12.87 -33.23 -22.59
N SER A 3 13.91 -33.01 -23.39
CA SER A 3 14.99 -32.05 -23.12
C SER A 3 14.61 -30.61 -23.49
N GLU A 4 13.42 -30.39 -24.07
CA GLU A 4 13.01 -29.12 -24.66
C GLU A 4 11.60 -28.71 -24.19
N PRO A 5 11.33 -27.39 -24.09
CA PRO A 5 10.03 -26.87 -23.69
C PRO A 5 8.95 -27.15 -24.76
N LEU A 6 7.75 -27.53 -24.32
CA LEU A 6 6.60 -27.84 -25.20
C LEU A 6 6.12 -26.62 -26.02
N TYR A 7 6.43 -25.40 -25.56
CA TYR A 7 5.97 -24.15 -26.16
C TYR A 7 7.11 -23.12 -26.24
N PRO A 8 8.11 -23.35 -27.11
CA PRO A 8 9.32 -22.52 -27.17
C PRO A 8 9.06 -21.07 -27.57
N ALA A 9 7.97 -20.82 -28.31
CA ALA A 9 7.56 -19.47 -28.72
C ALA A 9 7.08 -18.57 -27.55
N TYR A 10 6.72 -19.16 -26.41
CA TYR A 10 6.27 -18.44 -25.21
C TYR A 10 7.38 -18.33 -24.15
N LEU A 11 8.61 -18.70 -24.49
CA LEU A 11 9.72 -18.45 -23.60
C LEU A 11 9.82 -16.93 -23.36
N PRO A 12 10.04 -16.49 -22.11
CA PRO A 12 10.26 -15.08 -21.82
C PRO A 12 11.57 -14.66 -22.49
N THR A 13 11.47 -14.16 -23.71
CA THR A 13 12.57 -13.58 -24.45
C THR A 13 12.60 -12.09 -24.19
N ARG A 14 13.79 -11.53 -24.02
CA ARG A 14 13.99 -10.09 -24.04
C ARG A 14 14.52 -9.71 -25.42
N PRO A 15 13.66 -9.30 -26.38
CA PRO A 15 14.08 -9.04 -27.76
C PRO A 15 15.17 -7.97 -27.85
N ASP A 16 15.18 -7.03 -26.89
CA ASP A 16 16.08 -5.88 -26.88
C ASP A 16 17.38 -6.16 -26.07
N GLY A 17 17.54 -7.38 -25.54
CA GLY A 17 18.68 -7.74 -24.70
C GLY A 17 18.69 -7.03 -23.33
N PHE A 18 19.76 -7.24 -22.54
CA PHE A 18 19.87 -6.64 -21.21
C PHE A 18 19.83 -5.10 -21.29
N SER A 19 19.02 -4.50 -20.44
CA SER A 19 18.92 -3.05 -20.27
C SER A 19 19.56 -2.70 -18.94
N GLU A 20 20.56 -1.81 -18.94
CA GLU A 20 21.15 -1.32 -17.69
C GLU A 20 20.07 -0.63 -16.84
N PRO A 21 19.92 -1.00 -15.56
CA PRO A 21 19.02 -0.30 -14.66
C PRO A 21 19.46 1.17 -14.50
N THR A 22 18.50 2.09 -14.50
CA THR A 22 18.78 3.47 -14.11
C THR A 22 19.22 3.49 -12.65
N PRO A 23 20.38 4.08 -12.31
CA PRO A 23 20.82 4.16 -10.92
C PRO A 23 19.93 5.16 -10.17
N VAL A 24 19.02 4.63 -9.36
CA VAL A 24 18.17 5.43 -8.47
C VAL A 24 18.90 5.57 -7.13
N PRO A 25 19.16 6.80 -6.64
CA PRO A 25 19.78 7.00 -5.34
C PRO A 25 18.86 6.49 -4.21
N PRO A 26 19.41 6.10 -3.05
CA PRO A 26 18.61 5.80 -1.88
C PRO A 26 17.69 6.98 -1.53
N PHE A 27 16.43 6.67 -1.26
CA PHE A 27 15.43 7.64 -0.81
C PHE A 27 15.17 7.42 0.68
N GLU A 28 15.47 8.43 1.49
CA GLU A 28 15.05 8.47 2.89
C GLU A 28 13.63 9.05 2.95
N GLY A 29 12.63 8.16 3.04
CA GLY A 29 11.23 8.53 3.21
C GLY A 29 10.87 8.73 4.68
N ASP A 30 10.28 9.87 5.02
CA ASP A 30 9.59 10.08 6.29
C ASP A 30 8.22 9.40 6.22
N GLU A 31 8.10 8.23 6.85
CA GLU A 31 6.89 7.41 6.83
C GLU A 31 5.84 7.92 7.82
N PRO A 32 4.71 8.50 7.38
CA PRO A 32 3.73 9.13 8.27
C PRO A 32 3.15 8.16 9.30
N GLY A 33 3.01 6.88 8.94
CA GLY A 33 2.50 5.84 9.84
C GLY A 33 3.41 5.59 11.06
N THR A 34 4.69 5.96 11.02
CA THR A 34 5.60 5.83 12.17
C THR A 34 5.35 6.86 13.27
N ARG A 35 4.69 7.96 12.93
CA ARG A 35 4.32 9.03 13.87
C ARG A 35 2.95 8.82 14.53
N ALA A 36 2.15 7.90 13.97
CA ALA A 36 0.78 7.69 14.37
C ALA A 36 0.66 6.99 15.73
N ASP A 37 -0.43 7.30 16.45
CA ASP A 37 -0.82 6.53 17.64
C ASP A 37 -1.51 5.22 17.21
N PRO A 38 -1.02 4.04 17.64
CA PRO A 38 -1.62 2.74 17.31
C PRO A 38 -3.09 2.60 17.74
N SER A 39 -3.52 3.36 18.76
CA SER A 39 -4.91 3.37 19.21
C SER A 39 -5.85 4.16 18.29
N THR A 40 -5.32 4.81 17.24
CA THR A 40 -6.05 5.60 16.23
C THR A 40 -7.20 6.45 16.81
N PRO A 41 -6.96 7.22 17.90
CA PRO A 41 -8.02 7.88 18.64
C PRO A 41 -8.60 9.08 17.86
N THR A 42 -7.80 9.73 17.02
CA THR A 42 -8.19 10.98 16.34
C THR A 42 -9.10 10.67 15.14
N LEU A 43 -8.77 9.63 14.38
CA LEU A 43 -9.57 9.10 13.28
C LEU A 43 -10.89 8.49 13.77
N ARG A 44 -10.90 7.82 14.94
CA ARG A 44 -12.16 7.33 15.52
C ARG A 44 -13.07 8.46 16.01
N LYS A 45 -12.48 9.55 16.52
CA LYS A 45 -13.23 10.75 16.95
C LYS A 45 -13.81 11.55 15.80
N SER A 46 -13.25 11.45 14.59
CA SER A 46 -13.78 12.14 13.40
C SER A 46 -15.07 11.52 12.85
N GLY A 47 -15.60 10.48 13.47
CA GLY A 47 -16.83 9.79 13.05
C GLY A 47 -16.60 8.72 11.99
N ALA A 48 -15.35 8.28 11.80
CA ALA A 48 -15.00 7.24 10.85
C ALA A 48 -15.63 5.89 11.23
N ALA A 49 -16.43 5.33 10.32
CA ALA A 49 -16.90 3.95 10.40
C ALA A 49 -15.94 3.04 9.62
N ILE A 50 -15.19 2.20 10.35
CA ILE A 50 -14.14 1.34 9.79
C ILE A 50 -14.65 -0.11 9.71
N THR A 51 -14.64 -0.70 8.52
CA THR A 51 -15.06 -2.08 8.26
C THR A 51 -13.95 -2.86 7.57
N ASN A 52 -13.66 -4.09 8.02
CA ASN A 52 -12.72 -4.97 7.32
C ASN A 52 -13.36 -5.52 6.05
N ILE A 53 -12.68 -5.38 4.91
CA ILE A 53 -13.10 -6.03 3.65
C ILE A 53 -12.75 -7.51 3.72
N THR A 54 -11.53 -7.82 4.15
CA THR A 54 -11.10 -9.20 4.46
C THR A 54 -10.34 -9.21 5.80
N PRO A 55 -10.14 -10.39 6.42
CA PRO A 55 -9.45 -10.46 7.71
C PRO A 55 -8.02 -9.89 7.70
N ARG A 56 -7.28 -10.06 6.59
CA ARG A 56 -5.86 -9.67 6.47
C ARG A 56 -5.62 -8.42 5.64
N VAL A 57 -6.46 -8.13 4.65
CA VAL A 57 -6.22 -7.05 3.69
C VAL A 57 -7.49 -6.26 3.46
N GLY A 58 -7.36 -4.94 3.43
CA GLY A 58 -8.43 -4.04 3.04
C GLY A 58 -9.29 -3.56 4.21
N LEU A 59 -9.42 -2.24 4.30
CA LEU A 59 -10.44 -1.56 5.09
C LEU A 59 -11.30 -0.65 4.22
N GLU A 60 -12.56 -0.57 4.58
CA GLU A 60 -13.50 0.45 4.11
C GLU A 60 -13.72 1.45 5.25
N ILE A 61 -13.51 2.75 4.98
CA ILE A 61 -13.61 3.84 5.94
C ILE A 61 -14.66 4.83 5.43
N ARG A 62 -15.81 4.92 6.11
CA ARG A 62 -16.91 5.81 5.73
C ARG A 62 -17.07 6.97 6.71
N GLY A 63 -17.70 8.04 6.24
CA GLY A 63 -18.12 9.17 7.09
C GLY A 63 -17.02 10.21 7.36
N VAL A 64 -15.88 10.11 6.66
CA VAL A 64 -14.78 11.07 6.76
C VAL A 64 -14.40 11.61 5.39
N GLN A 65 -13.95 12.87 5.37
CA GLN A 65 -13.37 13.50 4.21
C GLN A 65 -11.88 13.73 4.46
N LEU A 66 -11.02 13.13 3.62
CA LEU A 66 -9.56 13.16 3.81
C LEU A 66 -8.99 14.57 3.89
N SER A 67 -9.49 15.50 3.07
CA SER A 67 -9.01 16.88 3.03
C SER A 67 -9.34 17.70 4.28
N SER A 68 -10.27 17.24 5.13
CA SER A 68 -10.63 17.91 6.38
C SER A 68 -10.01 17.26 7.62
N LEU A 69 -9.21 16.20 7.45
CA LEU A 69 -8.56 15.52 8.56
C LEU A 69 -7.38 16.35 9.11
N SER A 70 -7.17 16.25 10.42
CA SER A 70 -5.96 16.81 11.05
C SER A 70 -4.72 16.03 10.61
N LYS A 71 -3.54 16.61 10.83
CA LYS A 71 -2.28 15.95 10.51
C LYS A 71 -2.13 14.60 11.24
N GLU A 72 -2.52 14.55 12.51
CA GLU A 72 -2.49 13.34 13.35
C GLU A 72 -3.46 12.29 12.81
N SER A 73 -4.64 12.70 12.35
CA SER A 73 -5.62 11.80 11.74
C SER A 73 -5.11 11.23 10.40
N LEU A 74 -4.36 12.02 9.62
CA LEU A 74 -3.73 11.55 8.38
C LEU A 74 -2.58 10.57 8.65
N ASP A 75 -1.78 10.81 9.70
CA ASP A 75 -0.75 9.88 10.14
C ASP A 75 -1.39 8.53 10.57
N GLU A 76 -2.52 8.58 11.31
CA GLU A 76 -3.30 7.39 11.67
C GLU A 76 -3.86 6.64 10.44
N VAL A 77 -4.32 7.36 9.41
CA VAL A 77 -4.73 6.74 8.13
C VAL A 77 -3.54 6.03 7.47
N ALA A 78 -2.36 6.62 7.48
CA ALA A 78 -1.15 5.99 6.92
C ALA A 78 -0.77 4.71 7.68
N LEU A 79 -0.89 4.71 9.01
CA LEU A 79 -0.68 3.49 9.81
C LEU A 79 -1.66 2.38 9.41
N LEU A 80 -2.96 2.70 9.29
CA LEU A 80 -3.95 1.71 8.86
C LEU A 80 -3.67 1.17 7.45
N ALA A 81 -3.20 2.01 6.54
CA ALA A 81 -2.79 1.58 5.20
C ALA A 81 -1.59 0.62 5.26
N ALA A 82 -0.60 0.90 6.11
CA ALA A 82 0.54 0.01 6.31
C ALA A 82 0.14 -1.36 6.89
N GLU A 83 -0.81 -1.38 7.83
CA GLU A 83 -1.28 -2.63 8.45
C GLU A 83 -2.18 -3.47 7.54
N LYS A 84 -3.03 -2.82 6.73
CA LYS A 84 -4.10 -3.48 5.97
C LYS A 84 -3.86 -3.49 4.46
N GLY A 85 -2.78 -2.86 4.00
CA GLY A 85 -2.36 -2.79 2.61
C GLY A 85 -3.17 -1.83 1.73
N VAL A 86 -4.49 -1.80 1.89
CA VAL A 86 -5.38 -0.93 1.10
C VAL A 86 -6.51 -0.37 1.95
N LEU A 87 -6.84 0.90 1.70
CA LEU A 87 -7.96 1.61 2.29
C LEU A 87 -8.87 2.12 1.19
N VAL A 88 -10.18 2.06 1.41
CA VAL A 88 -11.23 2.59 0.54
C VAL A 88 -12.05 3.60 1.33
N PHE A 89 -12.40 4.71 0.70
CA PHE A 89 -13.18 5.82 1.29
C PHE A 89 -14.48 6.04 0.51
#